data_AF-A0A7K0TJX2-F1
#
_entry.id   AF-A0A7K0TJX2-F1
#
_cell.length_a   1.000
_cell.length_b   1.000
_cell.length_c   1.000
_cell.angle_alpha   90.00
_cell.angle_beta   90.00
_cell.angle_gamma   90.00
#
_symmetry.space_group_name_H-M   'P 1'
#
loop_
_entity.id
_entity.type
_entity.pdbx_description
1 polymer ?
#
loop_
_entity_poly.entity_id
_entity_poly.type
_entity_poly.pdbx_seq_one_letter_code
_entity_poly.pdbx_strand_id
1 'polypeptide(L)'
;MSQQIETSFKVQLDNRNRSTVIWRAILVAPVAFFASSFTVDTWDNNGNAYSYGLLVLPVILALLFRGTYPSYVLSFNKALFGLVNRVWAYFSLLTDSYPSIEESDAVSITYPDIDGGKSLSRGLPLIKWAMAIPLYIVGIAYAIYGIVLIILGWFSILLNGSLPDYCADGIVRTSQY
;
A
#
# COMPACT_ATOMS: atom_id res chain seq x y z
N MET A 1 -6.60 19.61 -11.51
CA MET A 1 -5.95 18.32 -11.24
C MET A 1 -5.66 18.27 -9.76
N SER A 2 -6.13 17.25 -9.04
CA SER A 2 -5.78 17.05 -7.62
C SER A 2 -4.26 16.96 -7.48
N GLN A 3 -3.67 17.61 -6.47
CA GLN A 3 -2.24 17.45 -6.14
C GLN A 3 -1.99 16.19 -5.28
N GLN A 4 -2.95 15.28 -5.25
CA GLN A 4 -2.94 14.08 -4.42
C GLN A 4 -2.66 12.85 -5.28
N ILE A 5 -2.11 11.83 -4.64
CA ILE A 5 -2.02 10.49 -5.25
C ILE A 5 -3.46 9.97 -5.32
N GLU A 6 -3.82 9.31 -6.41
CA GLU A 6 -5.14 8.70 -6.54
C GLU A 6 -4.98 7.20 -6.81
N THR A 7 -5.52 6.38 -5.92
CA THR A 7 -5.51 4.92 -6.05
C THR A 7 -6.88 4.41 -6.49
N SER A 8 -6.94 3.74 -7.63
CA SER A 8 -8.16 3.15 -8.17
C SER A 8 -8.05 1.63 -8.20
N PHE A 9 -9.09 0.96 -7.70
CA PHE A 9 -9.18 -0.50 -7.65
C PHE A 9 -10.27 -0.99 -8.60
N LYS A 10 -9.94 -1.95 -9.46
CA LYS A 10 -10.95 -2.65 -10.28
C LYS A 10 -11.55 -3.79 -9.47
N VAL A 11 -12.69 -3.51 -8.82
CA VAL A 11 -13.33 -4.47 -7.92
C VAL A 11 -14.15 -5.50 -8.70
N GLN A 12 -13.98 -6.78 -8.35
CA GLN A 12 -14.82 -7.86 -8.83
C GLN A 12 -15.84 -8.25 -7.75
N LEU A 13 -17.12 -8.01 -8.00
CA LEU A 13 -18.20 -8.27 -7.05
C LEU A 13 -18.73 -9.71 -7.17
N ASP A 14 -19.01 -10.14 -8.41
CA ASP A 14 -19.68 -11.40 -8.70
C ASP A 14 -18.73 -12.48 -9.26
N ASN A 15 -19.25 -13.72 -9.28
CA ASN A 15 -18.60 -14.91 -9.81
C ASN A 15 -17.22 -15.16 -9.16
N ARG A 16 -17.17 -15.08 -7.82
CA ARG A 16 -15.94 -15.22 -7.05
C ARG A 16 -15.51 -16.67 -6.92
N ASN A 17 -14.21 -16.93 -7.02
CA ASN A 17 -13.67 -18.27 -6.85
C ASN A 17 -13.54 -18.61 -5.35
N ARG A 18 -14.42 -19.48 -4.85
CA ARG A 18 -14.48 -19.84 -3.43
C ARG A 18 -13.21 -20.54 -2.95
N SER A 19 -12.61 -21.39 -3.79
CA SER A 19 -11.41 -22.15 -3.41
C SER A 19 -10.22 -21.25 -3.15
N THR A 20 -9.99 -20.25 -4.02
CA THR A 20 -8.90 -19.30 -3.84
C THR A 20 -9.14 -18.36 -2.66
N VAL A 21 -10.40 -18.07 -2.34
CA VAL A 21 -10.78 -17.23 -1.18
C VAL A 21 -10.57 -17.95 0.15
N ILE A 22 -10.88 -19.25 0.25
CA ILE A 22 -10.57 -20.06 1.45
C ILE A 22 -9.08 -20.03 1.75
N TRP A 23 -8.25 -20.27 0.73
CA TRP A 23 -6.80 -20.39 0.88
C TRP A 23 -6.05 -19.06 0.73
N ARG A 24 -6.76 -17.93 0.70
CA ARG A 24 -6.20 -16.62 0.34
C ARG A 24 -5.02 -16.19 1.23
N ALA A 25 -5.11 -16.45 2.54
CA ALA A 25 -4.02 -16.16 3.48
C ALA A 25 -2.74 -16.99 3.22
N ILE A 26 -2.88 -18.19 2.66
CA ILE A 26 -1.74 -19.05 2.28
C ILE A 26 -1.24 -18.69 0.88
N LEU A 27 -2.15 -18.46 -0.07
CA LEU A 27 -1.81 -18.09 -1.45
C LEU A 27 -1.07 -16.74 -1.53
N VAL A 28 -1.40 -15.79 -0.66
CA VAL A 28 -0.70 -14.50 -0.61
C VAL A 28 0.72 -14.62 -0.04
N ALA A 29 1.04 -15.68 0.70
CA ALA A 29 2.30 -15.78 1.43
C ALA A 29 3.54 -15.63 0.52
N PRO A 30 3.68 -16.30 -0.64
CA PRO A 30 4.88 -16.19 -1.47
C PRO A 30 5.15 -14.76 -1.96
N VAL A 31 4.11 -14.06 -2.44
CA VAL A 31 4.24 -12.69 -2.93
C VAL A 31 4.40 -11.70 -1.76
N ALA A 32 3.79 -11.96 -0.60
CA ALA A 32 4.01 -11.18 0.60
C ALA A 32 5.46 -11.31 1.10
N PHE A 33 6.01 -12.53 1.09
CA PHE A 33 7.43 -12.76 1.40
C PHE A 33 8.35 -12.04 0.41
N PHE A 34 8.06 -12.13 -0.88
CA PHE A 34 8.79 -11.40 -1.91
C PHE A 34 8.74 -9.88 -1.67
N ALA A 35 7.57 -9.30 -1.43
CA ALA A 35 7.44 -7.88 -1.11
C ALA A 35 8.16 -7.49 0.19
N SER A 36 8.10 -8.36 1.22
CA SER A 36 8.77 -8.13 2.50
C SER A 36 10.29 -8.16 2.39
N SER A 37 10.86 -8.84 1.38
CA SER A 37 12.30 -8.88 1.16
C SER A 37 12.92 -7.51 0.86
N PHE A 38 12.11 -6.53 0.44
CA PHE A 38 12.52 -5.15 0.22
C PHE A 38 12.44 -4.28 1.49
N THR A 39 11.91 -4.82 2.59
CA THR A 39 11.84 -4.12 3.87
C THR A 39 13.15 -4.27 4.63
N VAL A 40 13.60 -3.18 5.24
CA VAL A 40 14.75 -3.19 6.13
C VAL A 40 14.23 -3.42 7.54
N ASP A 41 14.63 -4.52 8.17
CA ASP A 41 14.22 -4.84 9.54
C ASP A 41 14.87 -3.82 10.51
N THR A 42 14.01 -3.07 11.21
CA THR A 42 14.41 -2.04 12.18
C THR A 42 14.44 -2.58 13.61
N TRP A 43 14.13 -3.86 13.84
CA TRP A 43 13.95 -4.44 15.19
C TRP A 43 15.25 -5.01 15.78
N ASP A 44 16.36 -5.02 15.04
CA ASP A 44 17.66 -5.42 15.61
C ASP A 44 18.37 -4.22 16.24
N ASN A 45 18.65 -4.29 17.54
CA ASN A 45 19.43 -3.27 18.27
C ASN A 45 20.93 -3.31 17.93
N ASN A 46 21.36 -4.26 17.08
CA ASN A 46 22.77 -4.53 16.82
C ASN A 46 23.43 -3.60 15.80
N GLY A 47 23.06 -2.31 15.80
CA GLY A 47 23.86 -1.24 15.18
C GLY A 47 24.14 -1.38 13.68
N ASN A 48 23.38 -2.18 12.93
CA ASN A 48 23.60 -2.40 11.51
C ASN A 48 23.07 -1.21 10.68
N ALA A 49 23.68 -0.05 10.85
CA ALA A 49 23.43 1.15 10.04
C ALA A 49 23.63 0.89 8.52
N TYR A 50 24.34 -0.18 8.17
CA TYR A 50 24.61 -0.58 6.78
C TYR A 50 23.36 -0.97 5.99
N SER A 51 22.30 -1.50 6.62
CA SER A 51 21.09 -1.94 5.91
C SER A 51 20.28 -0.78 5.32
N TYR A 52 20.38 0.41 5.90
CA TYR A 52 19.79 1.64 5.36
C TYR A 52 20.60 2.23 4.18
N GLY A 53 21.86 1.79 4.00
CA GLY A 53 22.86 2.47 3.19
C GLY A 53 22.63 2.42 1.68
N LEU A 54 21.91 1.42 1.15
CA LEU A 54 21.84 1.24 -0.31
C LEU A 54 20.85 2.21 -0.98
N LEU A 55 19.66 2.42 -0.39
CA LEU A 55 18.63 3.27 -0.98
C LEU A 55 18.38 4.56 -0.17
N VAL A 56 18.57 4.56 1.15
CA VAL A 56 18.25 5.72 1.98
C VAL A 56 19.41 6.72 1.97
N LEU A 57 20.65 6.26 2.14
CA LEU A 57 21.82 7.14 2.21
C LEU A 57 22.01 7.98 0.92
N PRO A 58 21.94 7.43 -0.31
CA PRO A 58 22.06 8.23 -1.52
C PRO A 58 20.94 9.27 -1.66
N VAL A 59 19.73 8.97 -1.19
CA VAL A 59 18.61 9.91 -1.19
C VAL A 59 18.87 11.05 -0.21
N ILE A 60 19.31 10.76 1.00
CA ILE A 60 19.65 11.79 1.99
C ILE A 60 20.75 12.71 1.43
N LEU A 61 21.83 12.15 0.88
CA LEU A 61 22.92 12.94 0.30
C LEU A 61 22.46 13.77 -0.90
N ALA A 62 21.66 13.20 -1.80
CA ALA A 62 21.10 13.94 -2.95
C ALA A 62 20.15 15.05 -2.51
N LEU A 63 19.34 14.84 -1.48
CA LEU A 63 18.46 15.87 -0.93
C LEU A 63 19.25 16.97 -0.20
N LEU A 64 20.27 16.61 0.58
CA LEU A 64 21.08 17.58 1.33
C LEU A 64 21.96 18.43 0.43
N PHE A 65 22.69 17.82 -0.50
CA PHE A 65 23.67 18.52 -1.32
C PHE A 65 23.11 19.05 -2.64
N ARG A 66 22.09 18.37 -3.21
CA ARG A 66 21.52 18.74 -4.52
C ARG A 66 20.09 19.23 -4.43
N GLY A 67 19.38 18.99 -3.33
CA GLY A 67 17.97 19.36 -3.19
C GLY A 67 17.06 18.63 -4.17
N THR A 68 17.49 17.47 -4.67
CA THR A 68 16.76 16.71 -5.71
C THR A 68 16.55 15.28 -5.25
N TYR A 69 15.33 14.79 -5.36
CA TYR A 69 15.02 13.38 -5.13
C TYR A 69 15.46 12.55 -6.34
N PRO A 70 16.32 11.52 -6.20
CA PRO A 70 16.80 10.75 -7.33
C PRO A 70 15.67 9.99 -8.06
N SER A 71 15.62 10.11 -9.39
CA SER A 71 14.52 9.54 -10.21
C SER A 71 14.46 8.02 -10.14
N TYR A 72 15.59 7.33 -10.06
CA TYR A 72 15.64 5.86 -9.97
C TYR A 72 15.02 5.35 -8.65
N VAL A 73 15.22 6.04 -7.53
CA VAL A 73 14.56 5.68 -6.26
C VAL A 73 13.07 5.98 -6.32
N LEU A 74 12.69 7.07 -6.99
CA LEU A 74 11.28 7.41 -7.17
C LEU A 74 10.56 6.31 -7.96
N SER A 75 11.13 5.88 -9.08
CA SER A 75 10.59 4.80 -9.90
C SER A 75 10.50 3.49 -9.12
N PHE A 76 11.53 3.15 -8.34
CA PHE A 76 11.51 1.99 -7.46
C PHE A 76 10.36 2.06 -6.44
N ASN A 77 10.19 3.19 -5.75
CA ASN A 77 9.12 3.36 -4.77
C ASN A 77 7.74 3.29 -5.42
N LYS A 78 7.55 3.85 -6.61
CA LYS A 78 6.29 3.73 -7.36
C LYS A 78 5.97 2.28 -7.72
N ALA A 79 6.96 1.54 -8.19
CA ALA A 79 6.81 0.12 -8.54
C ALA A 79 6.49 -0.73 -7.30
N LEU A 80 7.24 -0.55 -6.21
CA LEU A 80 7.03 -1.28 -4.96
C LEU A 80 5.67 -0.95 -4.33
N PHE A 81 5.28 0.33 -4.31
CA PHE A 81 3.97 0.75 -3.80
C PHE A 81 2.81 0.18 -4.64
N GLY A 82 2.96 0.13 -5.96
CA GLY A 82 2.02 -0.56 -6.86
C GLY A 82 1.90 -2.04 -6.53
N LEU A 83 3.03 -2.74 -6.34
CA LEU A 83 3.05 -4.14 -5.96
C LEU A 83 2.35 -4.38 -4.61
N VAL A 84 2.69 -3.60 -3.58
CA VAL A 84 2.08 -3.72 -2.25
C VAL A 84 0.57 -3.50 -2.32
N ASN A 85 0.09 -2.52 -3.08
CA ASN A 85 -1.35 -2.32 -3.27
C ASN A 85 -2.04 -3.46 -4.04
N ARG A 86 -1.36 -4.08 -5.02
CA ARG A 86 -1.89 -5.29 -5.69
C ARG A 86 -1.98 -6.47 -4.73
N VAL A 87 -0.95 -6.70 -3.92
CA VAL A 87 -0.95 -7.72 -2.86
C VAL A 87 -2.05 -7.44 -1.85
N TRP A 88 -2.23 -6.18 -1.45
CA TRP A 88 -3.29 -5.75 -0.55
C TRP A 88 -4.67 -5.98 -1.16
N ALA A 89 -4.92 -5.59 -2.41
CA ALA A 89 -6.19 -5.80 -3.11
C ALA A 89 -6.52 -7.30 -3.25
N TYR A 90 -5.52 -8.14 -3.46
CA TYR A 90 -5.68 -9.59 -3.42
C TYR A 90 -5.87 -10.10 -1.99
N PHE A 91 -5.28 -9.53 -0.96
CA PHE A 91 -5.53 -10.00 0.40
C PHE A 91 -6.95 -9.60 0.88
N SER A 92 -7.35 -8.36 0.61
CA SER A 92 -8.59 -7.72 1.08
C SER A 92 -9.83 -8.06 0.23
N LEU A 93 -9.76 -9.07 -0.62
CA LEU A 93 -10.88 -9.57 -1.43
C LEU A 93 -11.34 -8.65 -2.58
N LEU A 94 -10.65 -7.56 -2.89
CA LEU A 94 -11.05 -6.66 -3.98
C LEU A 94 -10.91 -7.30 -5.38
N THR A 95 -9.92 -8.18 -5.57
CA THR A 95 -9.71 -8.92 -6.84
C THR A 95 -9.46 -10.41 -6.60
N ASP A 96 -9.86 -11.25 -7.56
CA ASP A 96 -9.54 -12.69 -7.58
C ASP A 96 -8.28 -13.04 -8.37
N SER A 97 -7.76 -12.11 -9.17
CA SER A 97 -6.53 -12.32 -9.93
C SER A 97 -5.33 -12.31 -8.99
N TYR A 98 -4.49 -13.34 -9.09
CA TYR A 98 -3.23 -13.40 -8.34
C TYR A 98 -2.38 -12.15 -8.66
N PRO A 99 -1.76 -11.50 -7.67
CA PRO A 99 -1.05 -10.24 -7.89
C PRO A 99 0.15 -10.43 -8.81
N SER A 100 0.16 -9.68 -9.91
CA SER A 100 1.31 -9.59 -10.81
C SER A 100 2.44 -8.79 -10.16
N ILE A 101 3.69 -9.20 -10.42
CA ILE A 101 4.88 -8.44 -10.05
C ILE A 101 4.94 -7.14 -10.86
N GLU A 102 4.53 -7.22 -12.13
CA GLU A 102 4.46 -6.09 -13.06
C GLU A 102 3.14 -5.31 -12.96
N GLU A 103 3.09 -4.15 -13.60
CA GLU A 103 1.88 -3.33 -13.70
C GLU A 103 0.68 -4.11 -14.27
N SER A 104 -0.50 -3.84 -13.72
CA SER A 104 -1.72 -4.58 -14.03
C SER A 104 -2.95 -3.70 -13.82
N ASP A 105 -3.96 -3.87 -14.67
CA ASP A 105 -5.24 -3.14 -14.62
C ASP A 105 -6.05 -3.34 -13.33
N ALA A 106 -5.65 -4.26 -12.46
CA ALA A 106 -6.33 -4.50 -11.18
C ALA A 106 -6.22 -3.30 -10.22
N VAL A 107 -5.09 -2.60 -10.25
CA VAL A 107 -4.81 -1.44 -9.40
C VAL A 107 -4.05 -0.39 -10.23
N SER A 108 -4.65 0.77 -10.41
CA SER A 108 -4.00 1.91 -11.08
C SER A 108 -3.78 3.05 -10.10
N ILE A 109 -2.53 3.51 -10.02
CA ILE A 109 -2.09 4.58 -9.12
C ILE A 109 -1.64 5.76 -9.97
N THR A 110 -2.39 6.85 -9.90
CA THR A 110 -2.04 8.10 -10.57
C THR A 110 -1.19 8.94 -9.64
N TYR A 111 0.04 9.24 -10.06
CA TYR A 111 0.94 10.10 -9.31
C TYR A 111 0.89 11.53 -9.87
N PRO A 112 0.67 12.55 -9.02
CA PRO A 112 0.79 13.94 -9.46
C PRO A 112 2.24 14.26 -9.83
N ASP A 113 2.43 15.20 -10.75
CA ASP A 113 3.77 15.68 -11.06
C ASP A 113 4.33 16.44 -9.86
N ILE A 114 5.53 16.03 -9.45
CA ILE A 114 6.24 16.60 -8.33
C ILE A 114 7.56 17.13 -8.90
N ASP A 115 7.63 18.44 -9.14
CA ASP A 115 8.79 19.17 -9.71
C ASP A 115 10.09 19.01 -8.89
N GLY A 116 10.61 17.80 -8.77
CA GLY A 116 11.72 17.41 -7.90
C GLY A 116 11.51 17.69 -6.41
N GLY A 117 10.28 17.97 -5.97
CA GLY A 117 9.96 18.34 -4.58
C GLY A 117 10.24 19.80 -4.21
N LYS A 118 10.46 20.69 -5.19
CA LYS A 118 10.77 22.11 -4.95
C LYS A 118 9.61 22.94 -4.38
N SER A 119 8.38 22.44 -4.49
CA SER A 119 7.14 23.09 -4.02
C SER A 119 6.75 22.75 -2.58
N LEU A 120 7.51 21.90 -1.88
CA LEU A 120 7.19 21.47 -0.51
C LEU A 120 7.80 22.41 0.55
N SER A 121 6.98 22.87 1.49
CA SER A 121 7.42 23.70 2.61
C SER A 121 8.28 22.90 3.59
N ARG A 122 9.50 23.41 3.86
CA ARG A 122 10.54 22.69 4.62
C ARG A 122 10.20 22.45 6.11
N GLY A 123 9.39 23.31 6.73
CA GLY A 123 9.02 23.20 8.15
C GLY A 123 7.71 22.47 8.44
N LEU A 124 6.87 22.25 7.41
CA LEU A 124 5.58 21.59 7.55
C LEU A 124 5.67 20.10 7.97
N PRO A 125 6.71 19.31 7.58
CA PRO A 125 6.86 17.93 8.04
C PRO A 125 6.93 17.78 9.57
N LEU A 126 7.58 18.71 10.27
CA LEU A 126 7.72 18.66 11.73
C LEU A 126 6.37 18.84 12.43
N ILE A 127 5.55 19.76 11.94
CA ILE A 127 4.19 19.99 12.45
C ILE A 127 3.32 18.75 12.21
N LYS A 128 3.47 18.10 11.05
CA LYS A 128 2.76 16.84 10.76
C LYS A 128 3.16 15.71 11.70
N TRP A 129 4.44 15.60 12.06
CA TRP A 129 4.88 14.63 13.06
C TRP A 129 4.28 14.91 14.44
N ALA A 130 4.18 16.17 14.87
CA ALA A 130 3.50 16.54 16.11
C ALA A 130 1.98 16.23 16.07
N MET A 131 1.33 16.46 14.93
CA MET A 131 -0.09 16.13 14.71
C MET A 131 -0.36 14.66 14.38
N ALA A 132 0.66 13.79 14.41
CA ALA A 132 0.46 12.37 14.10
C ALA A 132 -0.37 11.64 15.18
N ILE A 133 -0.36 12.12 16.43
CA ILE A 133 -1.01 11.43 17.57
C ILE A 133 -2.53 11.27 17.36
N PRO A 134 -3.33 12.32 17.06
CA PRO A 134 -4.75 12.14 16.75
C PRO A 134 -5.01 11.24 15.54
N LEU A 135 -4.12 11.29 14.54
CA LEU A 135 -4.24 10.51 13.32
C LEU A 135 -4.10 9.00 13.59
N TYR A 136 -3.21 8.61 14.51
CA TYR A 136 -3.05 7.19 14.87
C TYR A 136 -4.31 6.61 15.51
N ILE A 137 -5.02 7.37 16.35
CA ILE A 137 -6.28 6.91 16.97
C ILE A 137 -7.33 6.65 15.90
N VAL A 138 -7.52 7.60 14.98
CA VAL A 138 -8.46 7.44 13.86
C VAL A 138 -8.02 6.29 12.95
N GLY A 139 -6.72 6.17 12.66
CA GLY A 139 -6.17 5.09 11.85
C GLY A 139 -6.45 3.70 12.42
N ILE A 140 -6.34 3.52 13.74
CA ILE A 140 -6.69 2.25 14.40
C ILE A 140 -8.18 1.92 14.24
N ALA A 141 -9.07 2.91 14.40
CA ALA A 141 -10.50 2.71 14.22
C ALA A 141 -10.84 2.26 12.78
N TYR A 142 -10.24 2.90 11.78
CA TYR A 142 -10.40 2.50 10.36
C TYR A 142 -9.79 1.13 10.08
N ALA A 143 -8.67 0.78 10.70
CA ALA A 143 -8.06 -0.55 10.54
C ALA A 143 -8.99 -1.65 11.08
N ILE A 144 -9.57 -1.45 12.27
CA ILE A 144 -10.55 -2.39 12.85
C ILE A 144 -11.78 -2.50 11.94
N TYR A 145 -12.31 -1.37 11.47
CA TYR A 145 -13.44 -1.33 10.54
C TYR A 145 -13.15 -2.13 9.25
N GLY A 146 -11.99 -1.90 8.62
CA GLY A 146 -11.56 -2.63 7.42
C GLY A 146 -11.42 -4.13 7.66
N ILE A 147 -10.81 -4.55 8.79
CA ILE A 147 -10.67 -5.96 9.15
C ILE A 147 -12.04 -6.62 9.30
N VAL A 148 -12.99 -5.96 9.96
CA VAL A 148 -14.37 -6.47 10.10
C VAL A 148 -15.01 -6.68 8.73
N LEU A 149 -14.89 -5.70 7.81
CA LEU A 149 -15.43 -5.85 6.46
C LEU A 149 -14.77 -6.97 5.65
N ILE A 150 -13.46 -7.17 5.79
CA ILE A 150 -12.75 -8.27 5.15
C ILE A 150 -13.28 -9.62 5.66
N ILE A 151 -13.49 -9.76 6.97
CA ILE A 151 -14.03 -10.99 7.57
C ILE A 151 -15.47 -11.24 7.09
N LEU A 152 -16.32 -10.21 7.10
CA LEU A 152 -17.70 -10.33 6.61
C LEU A 152 -17.75 -10.66 5.11
N GLY A 153 -16.91 -9.99 4.31
CA GLY A 153 -16.76 -10.27 2.88
C GLY A 153 -16.27 -11.68 2.61
N TRP A 154 -15.31 -12.17 3.41
CA TRP A 154 -14.80 -13.54 3.31
C TRP A 154 -15.92 -14.55 3.50
N PHE A 155 -16.69 -14.46 4.60
CA PHE A 155 -17.84 -15.34 4.83
C PHE A 155 -18.89 -15.23 3.72
N SER A 156 -19.18 -14.02 3.25
CA SER A 156 -20.16 -13.79 2.18
C SER A 156 -19.77 -14.50 0.88
N ILE A 157 -18.50 -14.43 0.49
CA ILE A 157 -18.00 -15.11 -0.70
C ILE A 157 -18.04 -16.63 -0.55
N LEU A 158 -17.75 -17.17 0.64
CA LEU A 158 -17.81 -18.63 0.85
C LEU A 158 -19.23 -19.19 0.73
N LEU A 159 -20.21 -18.48 1.29
CA LEU A 159 -21.61 -18.91 1.30
C LEU A 159 -22.28 -18.63 -0.06
N ASN A 160 -22.18 -17.39 -0.53
CA ASN A 160 -22.96 -16.87 -1.65
C ASN A 160 -22.15 -16.82 -2.96
N GLY A 161 -20.82 -16.79 -2.90
CA GLY A 161 -19.97 -16.62 -4.09
C GLY A 161 -19.91 -15.18 -4.63
N SER A 162 -20.37 -14.21 -3.85
CA SER A 162 -20.35 -12.78 -4.19
C SER A 162 -19.85 -11.94 -3.02
N LEU A 163 -19.23 -10.81 -3.34
CA LEU A 163 -18.80 -9.80 -2.37
C LEU A 163 -19.86 -8.70 -2.29
N PRO A 164 -20.48 -8.45 -1.12
CA PRO A 164 -21.47 -7.39 -0.98
C PRO A 164 -20.89 -6.00 -1.26
N ASP A 165 -21.67 -5.15 -1.92
CA ASP A 165 -21.24 -3.79 -2.33
C ASP A 165 -20.76 -2.94 -1.15
N TYR A 166 -21.41 -3.03 0.02
CA TYR A 166 -21.00 -2.27 1.20
C TYR A 166 -19.65 -2.72 1.76
N CYS A 167 -19.31 -4.01 1.65
CA CYS A 167 -17.99 -4.52 2.02
C CYS A 167 -16.96 -4.01 1.02
N ALA A 168 -17.25 -4.11 -0.28
CA ALA A 168 -16.37 -3.64 -1.33
C ALA A 168 -16.07 -2.14 -1.21
N ASP A 169 -17.10 -1.30 -1.12
CA ASP A 169 -16.96 0.16 -0.98
C ASP A 169 -16.22 0.54 0.30
N GLY A 170 -16.55 -0.09 1.44
CA GLY A 170 -15.87 0.18 2.70
C GLY A 170 -14.39 -0.19 2.66
N ILE A 171 -14.02 -1.34 2.10
CA ILE A 171 -12.61 -1.78 1.97
C ILE A 171 -11.84 -0.86 1.01
N VAL A 172 -12.47 -0.43 -0.09
CA VAL A 172 -11.86 0.53 -1.02
C VAL A 172 -11.60 1.86 -0.31
N ARG A 173 -12.59 2.41 0.40
CA ARG A 173 -12.45 3.69 1.13
C ARG A 173 -11.37 3.65 2.20
N THR A 174 -11.17 2.52 2.88
CA THR A 174 -10.08 2.38 3.87
C THR A 174 -8.70 2.25 3.23
N SER A 175 -8.64 1.90 1.94
CA SER A 175 -7.40 1.62 1.22
C SER A 175 -7.05 2.70 0.18
N GLN A 176 -7.91 3.70 -0.01
CA GLN A 176 -7.65 4.86 -0.85
C GLN A 176 -6.86 5.91 -0.07
N TYR A 177 -5.82 6.43 -0.71
CA TYR A 177 -4.93 7.48 -0.22
C TYR A 177 -4.72 8.51 -1.30
#